data_AF-A0A376DS07-F1
#
_entry.id   AF-A0A376DS07-F1
#
_cell.length_a   1.000
_cell.length_b   1.000
_cell.length_c   1.000
_cell.angle_alpha   90.00
_cell.angle_beta   90.00
_cell.angle_gamma   90.00
#
_symmetry.space_group_name_H-M   'P 1'
#
loop_
_entity.id
_entity.type
_entity.pdbx_description
1 polymer ?
#
loop_
_entity_poly.entity_id
_entity_poly.type
_entity_poly.pdbx_seq_one_letter_code
_entity_poly.pdbx_strand_id
1 'polypeptide(L)'
;MKHILSLFALIFLFSCTTQKTESKYTKIEYQAGACFGSCPVFKLTISPDRTAILEAEHFNFSKDFSKGEFSNPREGTFNGVIREADYNKLISLLNDLDVKNLEDHYGTKISPIFQPPIEN
;
A
#
# COMPACT_ATOMS: atom_id res chain seq x y z
N MET A 1 22.61 -12.04 50.88
CA MET A 1 21.66 -11.34 49.98
C MET A 1 22.38 -10.73 48.77
N LYS A 2 23.05 -11.53 47.92
CA LYS A 2 23.82 -11.00 46.75
C LYS A 2 23.21 -11.43 45.40
N HIS A 3 22.36 -12.45 45.39
CA HIS A 3 21.80 -13.04 44.16
C HIS A 3 20.40 -12.50 43.80
N ILE A 4 19.74 -11.77 44.70
CA ILE A 4 18.40 -11.22 44.47
C ILE A 4 18.43 -10.15 43.36
N LEU A 5 19.47 -9.31 43.33
CA LEU A 5 19.63 -8.30 42.28
C LEU A 5 19.88 -8.92 40.89
N SER A 6 20.64 -10.02 40.85
CA SER A 6 20.91 -10.78 39.61
C SER A 6 19.65 -11.48 39.06
N LEU A 7 18.72 -11.86 39.93
CA LEU A 7 17.47 -12.52 39.52
C LEU A 7 16.50 -11.53 38.89
N PHE A 8 16.44 -10.29 39.40
CA PHE A 8 15.66 -9.20 38.80
C PHE A 8 16.19 -8.77 37.42
N ALA A 9 17.51 -8.80 37.21
CA ALA A 9 18.10 -8.49 35.91
C ALA A 9 17.71 -9.50 34.81
N LEU A 10 17.50 -10.77 35.17
CA LEU A 10 17.10 -11.80 34.21
C LEU A 10 15.63 -11.65 33.75
N ILE A 11 14.75 -11.14 34.62
CA ILE A 11 13.32 -10.94 34.32
C ILE A 11 13.12 -9.80 33.31
N PHE A 12 13.96 -8.76 33.36
CA PHE A 12 13.89 -7.64 32.41
C PHE A 12 14.32 -8.01 30.99
N LEU A 13 15.12 -9.06 30.80
CA LEU A 13 15.56 -9.51 29.47
C LEU A 13 14.46 -10.23 28.67
N PHE A 14 13.38 -10.69 29.32
CA PHE A 14 12.26 -11.37 28.65
C PHE A 14 11.09 -10.44 28.28
N SER A 15 11.15 -9.14 28.62
CA SER A 15 10.06 -8.20 28.30
C SER A 15 10.08 -7.68 26.85
N CYS A 16 11.01 -8.15 26.01
CA CYS A 16 10.95 -7.89 24.58
C CYS A 16 10.00 -8.91 23.92
N THR A 17 8.70 -8.78 24.18
CA THR A 17 7.70 -9.49 23.42
C THR A 17 7.58 -8.80 22.05
N THR A 18 8.20 -9.34 21.01
CA THR A 18 7.87 -8.95 19.64
C THR A 18 6.38 -9.19 19.47
N GLN A 19 5.57 -8.13 19.44
CA GLN A 19 4.17 -8.22 19.06
C GLN A 19 4.14 -8.60 17.59
N LYS A 20 4.16 -9.92 17.31
CA LYS A 20 3.80 -10.46 16.00
C LYS A 20 2.34 -10.11 15.78
N THR A 21 2.10 -8.96 15.18
CA THR A 21 0.82 -8.71 14.53
C THR A 21 0.71 -9.79 13.46
N GLU A 22 -0.13 -10.80 13.67
CA GLU A 22 -0.43 -11.81 12.66
C GLU A 22 -1.15 -11.13 11.50
N SER A 23 -0.37 -10.53 10.59
CA SER A 23 -0.90 -9.95 9.37
C SER A 23 -1.35 -11.09 8.46
N LYS A 24 -2.62 -11.10 8.06
CA LYS A 24 -3.15 -12.01 7.03
C LYS A 24 -2.45 -11.84 5.67
N TYR A 25 -1.78 -10.71 5.47
CA TYR A 25 -1.12 -10.33 4.22
C TYR A 25 0.38 -10.41 4.41
N THR A 26 1.06 -11.16 3.55
CA THR A 26 2.53 -11.21 3.50
C THR A 26 3.12 -10.00 2.79
N LYS A 27 2.33 -9.33 1.94
CA LYS A 27 2.66 -8.11 1.21
C LYS A 27 1.36 -7.49 0.68
N ILE A 28 1.29 -6.17 0.68
CA ILE A 28 0.22 -5.41 0.01
C ILE A 28 0.86 -4.66 -1.15
N GLU A 29 0.32 -4.85 -2.36
CA GLU A 29 0.79 -4.18 -3.56
C GLU A 29 -0.36 -3.39 -4.17
N TYR A 30 -0.08 -2.14 -4.53
CA TYR A 30 -1.00 -1.28 -5.26
C TYR A 30 -0.24 -0.63 -6.42
N GLN A 31 -0.89 -0.57 -7.57
CA GLN A 31 -0.31 0.03 -8.77
C GLN A 31 -1.32 0.99 -9.41
N ALA A 32 -0.87 2.21 -9.68
CA ALA A 32 -1.59 3.18 -10.47
C ALA A 32 -0.88 3.33 -11.82
N GLY A 33 -1.60 3.05 -12.91
CA GLY A 33 -1.12 3.18 -14.28
C GLY A 33 -1.41 4.55 -14.88
N ALA A 34 -0.91 4.77 -16.09
CA ALA A 34 -1.18 6.00 -16.85
C ALA A 34 -2.68 6.15 -17.16
N CYS A 35 -3.14 7.40 -17.14
CA CYS A 35 -4.50 7.80 -17.52
C CYS A 35 -4.44 8.91 -18.59
N PHE A 36 -5.58 9.30 -19.17
CA PHE A 36 -5.64 10.45 -20.06
C PHE A 36 -5.58 11.78 -19.27
N GLY A 37 -4.40 12.12 -18.76
CA GLY A 37 -4.16 13.29 -17.93
C GLY A 37 -2.89 13.16 -17.09
N SER A 38 -2.86 13.84 -15.94
CA SER A 38 -1.74 13.84 -14.99
C SER A 38 -2.00 12.92 -13.79
N CYS A 39 -2.63 11.77 -13.99
CA CYS A 39 -2.81 10.84 -12.87
C CYS A 39 -1.45 10.33 -12.41
N PRO A 40 -1.20 10.27 -11.09
CA PRO A 40 0.02 9.70 -10.55
C PRO A 40 0.22 8.27 -11.05
N VAL A 41 1.41 8.00 -11.58
CA VAL A 41 1.85 6.67 -12.01
C VAL A 41 2.87 6.18 -11.00
N PHE A 42 2.54 5.11 -10.29
CA PHE A 42 3.41 4.56 -9.25
C PHE A 42 3.07 3.12 -8.89
N LYS A 43 4.03 2.47 -8.23
CA LYS A 43 3.84 1.22 -7.52
C LYS A 43 4.13 1.42 -6.03
N LEU A 44 3.22 0.96 -5.18
CA LEU A 44 3.36 0.99 -3.72
C LEU A 44 3.40 -0.45 -3.20
N THR A 45 4.46 -0.79 -2.49
CA THR A 45 4.62 -2.08 -1.81
C THR A 45 4.67 -1.85 -0.31
N ILE A 46 3.87 -2.57 0.46
CA ILE A 46 3.83 -2.48 1.93
C ILE A 46 4.04 -3.88 2.53
N SER A 47 4.99 -3.99 3.44
CA SER A 47 5.34 -5.22 4.15
C SER A 47 4.62 -5.30 5.52
N PRO A 48 4.56 -6.50 6.14
CA PRO A 48 3.89 -6.68 7.44
C PRO A 48 4.51 -5.89 8.60
N ASP A 49 5.80 -5.56 8.50
CA ASP A 49 6.54 -4.72 9.45
C ASP A 49 6.29 -3.21 9.24
N ARG A 50 5.35 -2.87 8.34
CA ARG A 50 4.94 -1.51 7.94
C ARG A 50 5.96 -0.78 7.08
N THR A 51 7.06 -1.42 6.68
CA THR A 51 7.95 -0.85 5.68
C THR A 51 7.20 -0.71 4.36
N ALA A 52 7.38 0.44 3.72
CA ALA A 52 6.71 0.78 2.46
C ALA A 52 7.72 1.31 1.45
N ILE A 53 7.56 0.89 0.20
CA ILE A 53 8.35 1.32 -0.94
C ILE A 53 7.39 1.92 -1.97
N LEU A 54 7.57 3.21 -2.27
CA LEU A 54 6.88 3.91 -3.34
C LEU A 54 7.86 4.08 -4.53
N GLU A 55 7.59 3.37 -5.61
CA GLU A 55 8.24 3.53 -6.90
C GLU A 55 7.41 4.56 -7.70
N ALA A 56 7.80 5.83 -7.63
CA ALA A 56 7.08 6.93 -8.26
C ALA A 56 7.61 7.13 -9.68
N GLU A 57 6.80 6.80 -10.68
CA GLU A 57 7.15 6.91 -12.09
C GLU A 57 6.95 8.35 -12.59
N HIS A 58 5.70 8.82 -12.67
CA HIS A 58 5.38 10.16 -13.18
C HIS A 58 4.17 10.77 -12.45
N PHE A 59 4.12 12.11 -12.41
CA PHE A 59 2.98 12.90 -11.92
C PHE A 59 2.61 12.68 -10.45
N ASN A 60 3.51 12.15 -9.62
CA ASN A 60 3.25 12.00 -8.19
C ASN A 60 3.50 13.30 -7.42
N PHE A 61 4.40 14.16 -7.93
CA PHE A 61 4.82 15.37 -7.21
C PHE A 61 4.76 16.65 -8.05
N SER A 62 4.66 16.56 -9.38
CA SER A 62 4.47 17.73 -10.24
C SER A 62 3.05 18.30 -10.10
N LYS A 63 2.96 19.63 -10.04
CA LYS A 63 1.66 20.36 -9.93
C LYS A 63 1.12 20.79 -11.28
N ASP A 64 2.01 20.99 -12.25
CA ASP A 64 1.67 21.47 -13.58
C ASP A 64 1.71 20.31 -14.57
N PHE A 65 0.64 20.15 -15.34
CA PHE A 65 0.58 19.16 -16.41
C PHE A 65 1.09 19.77 -17.71
N SER A 66 2.16 19.20 -18.24
CA SER A 66 2.57 19.42 -19.63
C SER A 66 2.73 18.08 -20.33
N LYS A 67 2.48 18.04 -21.65
CA LYS A 67 2.72 16.82 -22.44
C LYS A 67 4.19 16.37 -22.41
N GLY A 68 5.12 17.29 -22.13
CA GLY A 68 6.55 16.99 -22.01
C GLY A 68 6.89 16.18 -20.74
N GLU A 69 6.02 16.20 -19.73
CA GLU A 69 6.26 15.50 -18.46
C GLU A 69 6.35 13.98 -18.61
N PHE A 70 5.70 13.40 -19.63
CA PHE A 70 5.83 11.97 -19.95
C PHE A 70 7.23 11.56 -20.41
N SER A 71 8.05 12.53 -20.84
CA SER A 71 9.43 12.29 -21.26
C SER A 71 10.44 12.54 -20.14
N ASN A 72 9.99 13.01 -18.97
CA ASN A 72 10.86 13.18 -17.82
C ASN A 72 11.31 11.80 -17.32
N PRO A 73 12.48 11.69 -16.66
CA PRO A 73 12.84 10.47 -15.95
C PRO A 73 11.86 10.14 -14.83
N ARG A 74 11.91 8.89 -14.36
CA ARG A 74 11.23 8.44 -13.14
C ARG A 74 11.48 9.41 -11.96
N GLU A 75 10.42 9.76 -11.22
CA GLU A 75 10.49 10.69 -10.07
C GLU A 75 11.25 10.12 -8.87
N GLY A 76 11.29 8.80 -8.71
CA GLY A 76 12.26 8.13 -7.84
C GLY A 76 11.75 6.87 -7.14
N THR A 77 12.46 6.45 -6.10
CA THR A 77 12.00 5.42 -5.16
C THR A 77 12.11 5.97 -3.74
N PHE A 78 11.00 5.94 -3.03
CA PHE A 78 10.87 6.48 -1.69
C PHE A 78 10.58 5.35 -0.72
N ASN A 79 11.33 5.31 0.37
CA ASN A 79 11.16 4.31 1.42
C ASN A 79 10.60 4.98 2.67
N GLY A 80 9.73 4.29 3.39
CA GLY A 80 9.14 4.79 4.62
C GLY A 80 8.64 3.68 5.53
N VAL A 81 8.19 4.09 6.72
CA VAL A 81 7.48 3.22 7.66
C VAL A 81 6.12 3.85 7.92
N ILE A 82 5.05 3.11 7.66
CA ILE A 82 3.68 3.58 7.89
C ILE A 82 3.44 3.64 9.40
N ARG A 83 2.80 4.72 9.87
CA ARG A 83 2.42 4.85 11.29
C ARG A 83 1.48 3.70 11.65
N GLU A 84 1.63 3.18 12.87
CA GLU A 84 0.86 2.02 13.34
C GLU A 84 -0.65 2.15 13.13
N ALA A 85 -1.21 3.30 13.53
CA ALA A 85 -2.62 3.57 13.42
C ALA A 85 -3.11 3.54 11.97
N ASP A 86 -2.32 4.07 11.02
CA ASP A 86 -2.67 4.09 9.60
C ASP A 86 -2.55 2.70 8.98
N TYR A 87 -1.53 1.93 9.36
CA TYR A 87 -1.38 0.55 8.91
C TYR A 87 -2.54 -0.33 9.40
N ASN A 88 -2.89 -0.21 10.68
CA ASN A 88 -4.01 -0.96 11.26
C ASN A 88 -5.34 -0.58 10.58
N LYS A 89 -5.53 0.70 10.26
CA LYS A 89 -6.68 1.17 9.49
C LYS A 89 -6.71 0.56 8.08
N LEU A 90 -5.58 0.55 7.37
CA LEU A 90 -5.47 -0.07 6.05
C LEU A 90 -5.84 -1.57 6.10
N ILE A 91 -5.29 -2.30 7.08
CA ILE A 91 -5.59 -3.73 7.26
C ILE A 91 -7.07 -3.96 7.57
N SER A 92 -7.70 -3.11 8.38
CA SER A 92 -9.15 -3.19 8.63
C SER A 92 -9.94 -3.05 7.33
N LEU A 93 -9.64 -2.03 6.52
CA LEU A 93 -10.32 -1.78 5.25
C LEU A 93 -10.14 -2.95 4.27
N LEU A 94 -8.94 -3.54 4.18
CA LEU A 94 -8.69 -4.68 3.31
C LEU A 94 -9.40 -5.97 3.79
N ASN A 95 -9.51 -6.14 5.11
CA ASN A 95 -10.28 -7.24 5.69
C ASN A 95 -11.77 -7.10 5.41
N ASP A 96 -12.31 -5.88 5.55
CA ASP A 96 -13.72 -5.59 5.33
C ASP A 96 -14.11 -5.73 3.85
N LEU A 97 -13.19 -5.40 2.94
CA LEU A 97 -13.37 -5.56 1.49
C LEU A 97 -13.39 -7.04 1.07
N ASP A 98 -12.80 -7.93 1.87
CA ASP A 98 -12.65 -9.35 1.56
C ASP A 98 -12.12 -9.60 0.13
N VAL A 99 -10.94 -9.04 -0.16
CA VAL A 99 -10.35 -8.94 -1.52
C VAL A 99 -10.38 -10.24 -2.33
N LYS A 100 -10.32 -11.40 -1.67
CA LYS A 100 -10.30 -12.71 -2.34
C LYS A 100 -11.66 -13.16 -2.88
N ASN A 101 -12.74 -12.55 -2.36
CA ASN A 101 -14.12 -12.87 -2.70
C ASN A 101 -14.80 -11.71 -3.43
N LEU A 102 -14.02 -10.79 -4.01
CA LEU A 102 -14.56 -9.76 -4.88
C LEU A 102 -15.06 -10.38 -6.19
N GLU A 103 -16.24 -9.95 -6.62
CA GLU A 103 -16.79 -10.26 -7.94
C GLU A 103 -15.95 -9.62 -9.05
N ASP A 104 -15.87 -10.27 -10.21
CA ASP A 104 -15.16 -9.73 -11.39
C ASP A 104 -15.86 -8.48 -11.95
N HIS A 105 -17.16 -8.34 -11.73
CA HIS A 105 -17.99 -7.28 -12.30
C HIS A 105 -19.02 -6.73 -11.30
N TYR A 106 -18.92 -5.43 -11.00
CA TYR A 106 -19.89 -4.69 -10.17
C TYR A 106 -20.83 -3.79 -10.98
N GLY A 107 -20.73 -3.81 -12.31
CA GLY A 107 -21.52 -2.98 -13.20
C GLY A 107 -22.95 -3.51 -13.37
N THR A 108 -23.94 -2.64 -13.23
CA THR A 108 -25.27 -2.87 -13.83
C THR A 108 -25.21 -2.55 -15.32
N LYS A 109 -25.99 -3.24 -16.17
CA LYS A 109 -26.11 -2.94 -17.60
C LYS A 109 -26.28 -1.43 -17.80
N ILE A 110 -25.25 -0.81 -18.38
CA ILE A 110 -25.29 0.59 -18.79
C ILE A 110 -26.31 0.69 -19.93
N SER A 111 -27.12 1.75 -19.92
CA SER A 111 -28.09 2.03 -20.97
C SER A 111 -27.44 1.92 -22.38
N PRO A 112 -28.14 1.38 -23.40
CA PRO A 112 -27.58 1.12 -24.74
C PRO A 112 -26.93 2.32 -25.44
N ILE A 113 -27.13 3.52 -24.92
CA ILE A 113 -26.68 4.80 -25.49
C ILE A 113 -25.14 4.97 -25.40
N PHE A 114 -24.44 4.19 -24.56
CA PHE A 114 -22.99 4.32 -24.33
C PHE A 114 -22.14 3.12 -24.76
N GLN A 115 -22.67 2.15 -25.51
CA GLN A 115 -21.82 1.07 -26.03
C GLN A 115 -20.98 1.61 -27.21
N PRO A 116 -19.64 1.57 -27.15
CA PRO A 116 -18.82 1.81 -28.33
C PRO A 116 -19.12 0.74 -29.39
N PRO A 117 -19.06 1.09 -30.69
CA PRO A 117 -19.31 0.13 -31.75
C PRO A 117 -18.29 -1.01 -31.67
N ILE A 118 -18.80 -2.25 -31.66
CA ILE A 118 -17.99 -3.45 -31.81
C ILE A 118 -17.57 -3.48 -33.29
N GLU A 119 -16.30 -3.23 -33.58
CA GLU A 119 -15.72 -3.54 -34.88
C GLU A 119 -15.61 -5.07 -35.02
N ASN A 120 -16.20 -5.61 -36.09
CA ASN A 120 -16.03 -7.00 -36.54
C ASN A 120 -14.79 -7.13 -37.42
#